data_AF-A0A951JC25-F1
#
_entry.id   AF-A0A951JC25-F1
#
_cell.length_a   1.000
_cell.length_b   1.000
_cell.length_c   1.000
_cell.angle_alpha   90.00
_cell.angle_beta   90.00
_cell.angle_gamma   90.00
#
_symmetry.space_group_name_H-M   'P 1'
#
loop_
_entity.id
_entity.type
_entity.pdbx_description
1 polymer ?
#
loop_
_entity_poly.entity_id
_entity_poly.type
_entity_poly.pdbx_seq_one_letter_code
_entity_poly.pdbx_strand_id
1 'polypeptide(L)' 'MKIKMDVERVRMGMFVAELDRPWVGTPFLFQGFLVESSEEI' A
#
# COMPACT_ATOMS: atom_id res chain seq x y z
N MET A 1 13.52 5.82 4.28
CA MET A 1 13.95 5.03 3.10
C MET A 1 12.74 4.29 2.58
N LYS A 2 12.43 4.36 1.28
CA LYS A 2 11.32 3.59 0.69
C LYS A 2 11.89 2.34 0.02
N ILE A 3 11.17 1.23 0.10
CA ILE A 3 11.57 -0.05 -0.51
C ILE A 3 10.47 -0.43 -1.50
N LYS A 4 10.84 -0.68 -2.75
CA LYS A 4 9.93 -1.27 -3.73
C LYS A 4 9.93 -2.79 -3.58
N MET A 5 8.75 -3.38 -3.49
CA MET A 5 8.57 -4.84 -3.37
C MET A 5 7.27 -5.26 -4.06
N ASP A 6 7.14 -6.55 -4.35
CA ASP A 6 5.88 -7.13 -4.85
C ASP A 6 4.77 -7.06 -3.80
N VAL A 7 3.53 -6.90 -4.26
CA VAL A 7 2.33 -6.81 -3.40
C VAL A 7 2.19 -8.03 -2.48
N GLU A 8 2.57 -9.21 -2.95
CA GLU A 8 2.54 -10.47 -2.19
C GLU A 8 3.47 -10.47 -0.96
N ARG A 9 4.39 -9.51 -0.86
CA ARG A 9 5.31 -9.34 0.28
C ARG A 9 4.82 -8.29 1.29
N VAL A 10 3.77 -7.55 0.97
CA VAL A 10 3.15 -6.58 1.88
C VAL A 10 2.53 -7.33 3.06
N ARG A 11 2.69 -6.78 4.26
CA ARG A 11 2.18 -7.36 5.51
C ARG A 11 1.51 -6.27 6.33
N MET A 12 0.59 -6.67 7.20
CA MET A 12 0.00 -5.77 8.20
C MET A 12 1.10 -5.05 8.99
N GLY A 13 0.87 -3.77 9.28
CA GLY A 13 1.83 -2.87 9.92
C GLY A 13 2.83 -2.21 8.97
N MET A 14 2.81 -2.52 7.67
CA MET A 14 3.60 -1.79 6.67
C MET A 14 2.88 -0.53 6.19
N PHE A 15 3.64 0.53 5.94
CA PHE A 15 3.12 1.75 5.34
C PHE A 15 3.37 1.76 3.83
N VAL A 16 2.29 1.77 3.05
CA VAL A 16 2.34 1.86 1.58
C VAL A 16 2.40 3.33 1.20
N ALA A 17 3.60 3.78 0.82
CA ALA A 17 3.82 5.18 0.43
C ALA A 17 3.45 5.46 -1.03
N GLU A 18 3.52 4.46 -1.91
CA GLU A 18 3.32 4.56 -3.36
C GLU A 18 2.79 3.24 -3.91
N LEU A 19 1.91 3.31 -4.91
CA LEU A 19 1.44 2.15 -5.68
C LEU A 19 2.19 2.08 -7.00
N ASP A 20 2.26 0.90 -7.60
CA ASP A 20 2.77 0.69 -8.95
C ASP A 20 1.78 1.17 -10.05
N ARG A 21 0.58 1.55 -9.64
CA ARG A 21 -0.52 2.09 -10.47
C ARG A 21 -1.02 3.43 -9.93
N PRO A 22 -1.74 4.23 -10.73
CA PRO A 22 -2.39 5.44 -10.24
C PRO A 22 -3.32 5.15 -9.05
N TRP A 23 -3.31 6.04 -8.07
CA TRP A 23 -4.22 6.00 -6.92
C TRP A 23 -5.69 6.21 -7.31
N VAL A 24 -5.95 6.93 -8.41
CA VAL A 24 -7.30 7.25 -8.88
C VAL A 24 -8.06 5.95 -9.18
N GLY A 25 -9.23 5.80 -8.57
CA GLY A 25 -10.07 4.60 -8.71
C GLY A 25 -9.72 3.47 -7.74
N THR A 26 -8.76 3.67 -6.84
CA THR A 26 -8.52 2.77 -5.70
C THR A 26 -9.24 3.28 -4.44
N PRO A 27 -9.54 2.42 -3.45
CA PRO A 27 -10.11 2.85 -2.18
C PRO A 27 -9.08 3.50 -1.22
N PHE A 28 -7.83 3.65 -1.65
CA PHE A 28 -6.73 4.10 -0.78
C PHE A 28 -6.51 5.61 -0.78
N LEU A 29 -5.88 6.12 0.28
CA LEU A 29 -5.54 7.53 0.42
C LEU A 29 -4.33 7.91 -0.44
N PHE A 30 -4.40 9.07 -1.09
CA PHE A 30 -3.32 9.60 -1.94
C PHE A 30 -2.01 9.92 -1.19
N GLN A 31 -2.05 10.01 0.15
CA GLN A 31 -0.87 10.28 0.99
C GLN A 31 -0.14 8.99 1.41
N GLY A 32 -0.63 7.82 0.96
CA GLY A 32 -0.25 6.53 1.50
C GLY A 32 -1.15 6.11 2.67
N PHE A 33 -1.00 4.86 3.10
CA PHE A 33 -1.81 4.27 4.16
C PHE A 33 -1.03 3.17 4.90
N LEU A 34 -1.43 2.92 6.15
CA LEU A 34 -0.96 1.78 6.94
C LEU A 34 -1.84 0.58 6.59
N VAL A 35 -1.25 -0.58 6.36
CA VAL A 35 -1.99 -1.83 6.19
C VAL A 35 -2.43 -2.32 7.56
N GLU A 36 -3.70 -2.16 7.88
CA GLU A 36 -4.31 -2.52 9.16
C GLU A 36 -5.12 -3.82 9.08
N SER A 37 -5.56 -4.22 7.87
CA SER A 37 -6.31 -5.47 7.66
C SER A 37 -5.84 -6.29 6.46
N SER A 38 -6.31 -7.54 6.39
CA SER A 38 -6.06 -8.43 5.25
C SER A 38 -6.82 -8.03 3.98
N GLU A 39 -7.88 -7.21 4.08
CA GLU A 39 -8.59 -6.71 2.90
C GLU A 39 -7.77 -5.66 2.12
N GLU A 40 -6.73 -5.10 2.74
CA GLU A 40 -5.88 -4.06 2.18
C GLU A 40 -4.60 -4.60 1.50
N ILE A 41 -4.39 -5.93 1.52
CA ILE A 41 -3.25 -6.64 0.91
C ILE A 41 -3.61 -7.16 -0.48
#